data_AF-A0A645BKA2-F1
#
_entry.id   AF-A0A645BKA2-F1
#
_cell.length_a   1.000
_cell.length_b   1.000
_cell.length_c   1.000
_cell.angle_alpha   90.00
_cell.angle_beta   90.00
_cell.angle_gamma   90.00
#
_symmetry.space_group_name_H-M   'P 1'
#
loop_
_entity.id
_entity.type
_entity.pdbx_description
1 polymer ?
#
loop_
_entity_poly.entity_id
_entity_poly.type
_entity_poly.pdbx_seq_one_letter_code
_entity_poly.pdbx_strand_id
1 'polypeptide(L)'
;MVNLSTNPIPADSAAVLKKFAMEYNVANGFIAEEKSHSKEVGESWWTSNVSEPLGDFIKRNFGAENAGKEVHKLTGNSALVAVRLTKAPEEGEKIVLNTSFNKGDKSIFLAYGERIEFTSKNWNKPAYILVQADPKLTEEATASFKGASGNISFAWSMTFFILAGFFIAICLYHRFILPKPAADKAAKDVTASNIFKEFFATFASFFKKKQIWIAIAFMLLYRFPEAQLVKLISPFLLDPKEMGGLGLTTGEVGLVYGTIGILGLTLGGIIGGLVAAKGGLKKWLWPMAWSISLTCATFVYLSVFQPESLFVINLCVFIEQFGYGFGFTAYMLFMIYFADGEHKTAHYAICTAFMALGMMLPGMAAGWLQELIGYKHFFYWIMICCVTTIVVTAFIKVDPKFGRKEVAAE
;
A
#
# COMPACT_ATOMS: atom_id res chain seq x y z
N MET A 1 -30.92 -7.87 16.48
CA MET A 1 -30.63 -6.43 16.66
C MET A 1 -29.75 -6.32 17.89
N VAL A 2 -28.60 -5.65 17.78
CA VAL A 2 -27.61 -5.55 18.86
C VAL A 2 -27.48 -4.07 19.18
N ASN A 3 -27.66 -3.71 20.44
CA ASN A 3 -27.56 -2.33 20.89
C ASN A 3 -26.22 -2.15 21.61
N LEU A 4 -25.41 -1.22 21.14
CA LEU A 4 -24.15 -0.83 21.77
C LEU A 4 -24.33 0.55 22.38
N SER A 5 -23.83 0.75 23.60
CA SER A 5 -23.76 2.09 24.18
C SER A 5 -22.59 2.85 23.56
N THR A 6 -22.75 4.16 23.39
CA THR A 6 -21.68 5.09 22.99
C THR A 6 -20.64 5.29 24.09
N ASN A 7 -20.89 4.81 25.32
CA ASN A 7 -19.93 4.89 26.41
C ASN A 7 -18.71 3.98 26.15
N PRO A 8 -17.48 4.53 26.15
CA PRO A 8 -16.27 3.73 26.02
C PRO A 8 -16.12 2.72 27.16
N ILE A 9 -15.58 1.54 26.84
CA ILE A 9 -15.24 0.47 27.78
C ILE A 9 -13.72 0.31 27.85
N PRO A 10 -13.15 -0.26 28.92
CA PRO A 10 -11.71 -0.51 28.94
C PRO A 10 -11.24 -1.40 27.78
N ALA A 11 -10.09 -1.08 27.15
CA ALA A 11 -9.65 -1.91 26.03
C ALA A 11 -9.27 -3.32 26.45
N ASP A 12 -8.83 -3.52 27.70
CA ASP A 12 -8.67 -4.85 28.29
C ASP A 12 -9.97 -5.64 28.26
N SER A 13 -11.11 -5.00 28.54
CA SER A 13 -12.43 -5.65 28.49
C SER A 13 -12.81 -6.06 27.07
N ALA A 14 -12.58 -5.20 26.08
CA ALA A 14 -12.81 -5.56 24.67
C ALA A 14 -11.84 -6.64 24.19
N ALA A 15 -10.57 -6.60 24.63
CA ALA A 15 -9.56 -7.59 24.32
C ALA A 15 -9.92 -8.96 24.94
N VAL A 16 -10.47 -8.99 26.15
CA VAL A 16 -11.00 -10.22 26.78
C VAL A 16 -12.16 -10.79 25.97
N LEU A 17 -13.11 -9.97 25.51
CA LEU A 17 -14.21 -10.42 24.64
C LEU A 17 -13.68 -10.98 23.30
N LYS A 18 -12.69 -10.31 22.70
CA LYS A 18 -12.04 -10.76 21.46
C LYS A 18 -11.32 -12.09 21.67
N LYS A 19 -10.54 -12.20 22.75
CA LYS A 19 -9.80 -13.41 23.11
C LYS A 19 -10.73 -14.60 23.36
N PHE A 20 -11.82 -14.37 24.11
CA PHE A 20 -12.85 -15.39 24.34
C PHE A 20 -13.46 -15.87 23.01
N ALA A 21 -13.88 -14.94 22.14
CA ALA A 21 -14.44 -15.30 20.84
C ALA A 21 -13.43 -16.07 19.97
N MET A 22 -12.15 -15.69 20.04
CA MET A 22 -11.08 -16.34 19.30
C MET A 22 -10.84 -17.77 19.77
N GLU A 23 -10.57 -17.96 21.07
CA GLU A 23 -10.33 -19.27 21.67
C GLU A 23 -11.53 -20.19 21.49
N TYR A 24 -12.76 -19.68 21.69
CA TYR A 24 -13.98 -20.46 21.51
C TYR A 24 -14.17 -20.87 20.05
N ASN A 25 -13.99 -19.96 19.10
CA ASN A 25 -14.19 -20.26 17.68
C ASN A 25 -13.15 -21.24 17.15
N VAL A 26 -11.89 -21.12 17.57
CA VAL A 26 -10.82 -22.07 17.22
C VAL A 26 -11.08 -23.44 17.84
N ALA A 27 -11.40 -23.51 19.14
CA ALA A 27 -11.67 -24.77 19.84
C ALA A 27 -12.86 -25.55 19.24
N ASN A 28 -13.83 -24.83 18.66
CA ASN A 28 -15.00 -25.43 18.01
C ASN A 28 -14.86 -25.56 16.49
N GLY A 29 -13.67 -25.29 15.93
CA GLY A 29 -13.35 -25.50 14.52
C GLY A 29 -14.08 -24.54 13.57
N PHE A 30 -14.54 -23.39 14.06
CA PHE A 30 -15.17 -22.35 13.25
C PHE A 30 -14.16 -21.53 12.46
N ILE A 31 -12.94 -21.40 12.97
CA ILE A 31 -11.84 -20.71 12.31
C ILE A 31 -10.65 -21.67 12.35
N ALA A 32 -9.97 -21.80 11.21
CA ALA A 32 -8.73 -22.57 11.18
C ALA A 32 -7.75 -21.94 12.16
N GLU A 33 -7.16 -22.75 13.03
CA GLU A 33 -6.07 -22.31 13.88
C GLU A 33 -5.04 -21.63 12.98
N GLU A 34 -4.79 -20.34 13.20
CA GLU A 34 -3.64 -19.69 12.60
C GLU A 34 -2.44 -20.43 13.17
N LYS A 35 -1.97 -21.44 12.45
CA LYS A 35 -0.57 -21.81 12.50
C LYS A 35 0.15 -20.57 12.01
N SER A 36 0.42 -19.66 12.95
CA SER A 36 1.57 -18.80 12.87
C SER A 36 2.69 -19.70 12.39
N HIS A 37 3.02 -19.60 11.11
CA HIS A 37 4.36 -19.94 10.66
C HIS A 37 5.31 -18.86 11.22
N SER A 38 5.29 -18.64 12.53
CA SER A 38 6.52 -18.73 13.29
C SER A 38 7.08 -20.12 13.01
N LYS A 39 7.72 -20.26 11.84
CA LYS A 39 8.94 -21.02 11.83
C LYS A 39 9.70 -20.51 13.06
N GLU A 40 10.01 -21.41 13.99
CA GLU A 40 11.24 -21.27 14.77
C GLU A 40 12.37 -21.16 13.73
N VAL A 41 12.50 -19.99 13.11
CA VAL A 41 13.76 -19.55 12.56
C VAL A 41 14.54 -19.28 13.83
N GLY A 42 15.34 -20.26 14.27
CA GLY A 42 16.30 -20.03 15.34
C GLY A 42 16.96 -18.69 15.07
N GLU A 43 17.01 -17.82 16.10
CA GLU A 43 17.37 -16.41 16.01
C GLU A 43 18.30 -16.14 14.83
N SER A 44 17.73 -15.58 13.75
CA SER A 44 18.53 -15.24 12.58
C SER A 44 19.65 -14.33 13.07
N TRP A 45 20.88 -14.55 12.60
CA TRP A 45 22.02 -13.70 12.93
C TRP A 45 21.69 -12.20 12.75
N TRP A 46 20.84 -11.88 11.77
CA TRP A 46 20.33 -10.52 11.58
C TRP A 46 19.51 -10.01 12.77
N THR A 47 18.66 -10.86 13.35
CA THR A 47 17.78 -10.49 14.46
C THR A 47 18.58 -10.14 15.71
N SER A 48 19.49 -11.04 16.11
CA SER A 48 20.28 -10.92 17.34
C SER A 48 21.43 -9.91 17.24
N ASN A 49 22.11 -9.82 16.09
CA ASN A 49 23.29 -8.96 15.95
C ASN A 49 23.00 -7.58 15.35
N VAL A 50 21.90 -7.42 14.60
CA VAL A 50 21.62 -6.16 13.87
C VAL A 50 20.30 -5.54 14.30
N SER A 51 19.17 -6.23 14.17
CA SER A 51 17.88 -5.58 14.40
C SER A 51 17.60 -5.28 15.87
N GLU A 52 17.90 -6.19 16.81
CA GLU A 52 17.66 -5.94 18.23
C GLU A 52 18.56 -4.83 18.79
N PRO A 53 19.91 -4.87 18.63
CA PRO A 53 20.77 -3.83 19.17
C PRO A 53 20.52 -2.45 18.54
N LEU A 54 20.26 -2.42 17.22
CA LEU A 54 19.93 -1.18 16.52
C LEU A 54 18.54 -0.68 16.92
N GLY A 55 17.58 -1.59 17.06
CA GLY A 55 16.23 -1.27 17.49
C GLY A 55 16.20 -0.66 18.89
N ASP A 56 16.92 -1.25 19.84
CA ASP A 56 17.05 -0.75 21.20
C ASP A 56 17.77 0.60 21.25
N PHE A 57 18.83 0.78 20.45
CA PHE A 57 19.50 2.07 20.31
C PHE A 57 18.56 3.15 19.77
N ILE A 58 17.80 2.83 18.72
CA ILE A 58 16.85 3.77 18.11
C ILE A 58 15.74 4.10 19.10
N LYS A 59 15.15 3.09 19.75
CA LYS A 59 14.07 3.28 20.73
C LYS A 59 14.54 4.10 21.93
N ARG A 60 15.77 3.89 22.40
CA ARG A 60 16.33 4.63 23.55
C ARG A 60 16.63 6.09 23.24
N ASN A 61 17.08 6.40 22.02
CA ASN A 61 17.52 7.76 21.65
C ASN A 61 16.45 8.57 20.91
N PHE A 62 15.56 7.91 20.19
CA PHE A 62 14.57 8.52 19.28
C PHE A 62 13.14 7.98 19.48
N GLY A 63 12.94 7.01 20.38
CA GLY A 63 11.61 6.56 20.76
C GLY A 63 10.83 7.70 21.42
N ALA A 64 9.61 7.95 20.94
CA ALA A 64 8.72 8.89 21.62
C ALA A 64 8.48 8.43 23.08
N GLU A 65 8.35 9.36 24.04
CA GLU A 65 7.93 9.04 25.43
C GLU A 65 6.57 8.32 25.52
N ASN A 66 5.83 8.27 24.41
CA ASN A 66 4.56 7.58 24.24
C ASN A 66 4.66 6.26 23.45
N ALA A 67 5.84 5.85 22.94
CA ALA A 67 6.06 4.61 22.16
C ALA A 67 6.00 3.32 23.00
N GLY A 68 5.10 3.31 23.98
CA GLY A 68 4.94 2.27 25.00
C GLY A 68 4.00 2.66 26.15
N LYS A 69 3.34 3.83 26.11
CA LYS A 69 2.31 4.18 27.09
C LYS A 69 0.97 3.60 26.64
N GLU A 70 0.59 2.52 27.30
CA GLU A 70 -0.75 1.95 27.45
C GLU A 70 -1.61 1.93 26.17
N VAL A 71 -1.66 0.74 25.55
CA VAL A 71 -2.82 0.28 24.76
C VAL A 71 -4.09 0.80 25.46
N HIS A 72 -4.84 1.66 24.76
CA HIS A 72 -6.12 2.24 25.15
C HIS A 72 -6.62 1.86 26.55
N LYS A 73 -6.61 2.77 27.53
CA LYS A 73 -7.40 2.53 28.74
C LYS A 73 -8.89 2.41 28.43
N LEU A 74 -9.37 2.97 27.31
CA LEU A 74 -10.76 2.94 26.87
C LEU A 74 -10.85 2.77 25.34
N THR A 75 -11.78 1.93 24.89
CA THR A 75 -12.12 1.62 23.50
C THR A 75 -13.64 1.67 23.33
N GLY A 76 -14.14 1.71 22.10
CA GLY A 76 -15.59 1.76 21.89
C GLY A 76 -16.27 0.46 22.31
N ASN A 77 -17.53 0.58 22.72
CA ASN A 77 -18.26 -0.54 23.30
C ASN A 77 -18.35 -1.73 22.33
N SER A 78 -18.24 -2.93 22.87
CA SER A 78 -18.14 -4.16 22.10
C SER A 78 -19.15 -5.18 22.59
N ALA A 79 -19.79 -5.90 21.66
CA ALA A 79 -20.72 -6.97 21.98
C ALA A 79 -20.44 -8.21 21.14
N LEU A 80 -20.61 -9.37 21.78
CA LEU A 80 -20.56 -10.66 21.11
C LEU A 80 -21.93 -10.99 20.53
N VAL A 81 -21.92 -11.38 19.26
CA VAL A 81 -23.09 -11.82 18.52
C VAL A 81 -22.93 -13.29 18.20
N ALA A 82 -23.80 -14.13 18.76
CA ALA A 82 -23.82 -15.55 18.47
C ALA A 82 -24.55 -15.83 17.15
N VAL A 83 -23.90 -16.57 16.26
CA VAL A 83 -24.46 -17.01 14.98
C VAL A 83 -24.37 -18.54 14.89
N ARG A 84 -25.44 -19.19 14.42
CA ARG A 84 -25.50 -20.64 14.21
C ARG A 84 -26.30 -20.96 12.96
N LEU A 85 -26.08 -22.14 12.39
CA LEU A 85 -26.92 -22.64 11.31
C LEU A 85 -28.19 -23.29 11.87
N THR A 86 -29.29 -23.17 11.13
CA THR A 86 -30.57 -23.82 11.47
C THR A 86 -30.57 -25.29 11.04
N LYS A 87 -29.75 -25.66 10.05
CA LYS A 87 -29.65 -27.02 9.48
C LYS A 87 -28.18 -27.41 9.32
N ALA A 88 -27.88 -28.69 9.53
CA ALA A 88 -26.56 -29.26 9.27
C ALA A 88 -26.20 -29.18 7.77
N PRO A 89 -24.96 -28.76 7.41
CA PRO A 89 -24.40 -28.93 6.07
C PRO A 89 -24.29 -30.40 5.68
N GLU A 90 -24.19 -30.70 4.38
CA GLU A 90 -23.93 -32.07 3.90
C GLU A 90 -22.54 -32.56 4.35
N GLU A 91 -22.35 -33.89 4.37
CA GLU A 91 -21.11 -34.48 4.86
C GLU A 91 -19.93 -34.11 3.94
N GLY A 92 -18.97 -33.34 4.46
CA GLY A 92 -17.85 -32.80 3.69
C GLY A 92 -18.08 -31.39 3.13
N GLU A 93 -19.30 -30.86 3.21
CA GLU A 93 -19.62 -29.49 2.81
C GLU A 93 -19.17 -28.50 3.91
N LYS A 94 -18.52 -27.41 3.47
CA LYS A 94 -18.13 -26.29 4.33
C LYS A 94 -18.93 -25.05 3.95
N ILE A 95 -19.75 -24.57 4.88
CA ILE A 95 -20.50 -23.32 4.71
C ILE A 95 -19.67 -22.20 5.33
N VAL A 96 -19.13 -21.32 4.48
CA VAL A 96 -18.35 -20.16 4.92
C VAL A 96 -19.27 -18.96 5.02
N LEU A 97 -19.51 -18.49 6.24
CA LEU A 97 -20.20 -17.25 6.52
C LEU A 97 -19.18 -16.10 6.51
N ASN A 98 -19.22 -15.30 5.44
CA ASN A 98 -18.54 -14.01 5.43
C ASN A 98 -19.51 -12.92 5.84
N THR A 99 -19.28 -12.33 7.00
CA THR A 99 -20.06 -11.20 7.48
C THR A 99 -19.36 -9.91 7.05
N SER A 100 -20.08 -9.07 6.32
CA SER A 100 -19.55 -7.80 5.83
C SER A 100 -20.54 -6.67 6.12
N PHE A 101 -20.01 -5.46 6.23
CA PHE A 101 -20.82 -4.25 6.33
C PHE A 101 -21.70 -4.10 5.08
N ASN A 102 -23.01 -3.87 5.27
CA ASN A 102 -23.97 -3.71 4.17
C ASN A 102 -24.38 -2.25 4.01
N LYS A 103 -24.99 -1.65 5.04
CA LYS A 103 -25.53 -0.27 5.00
C LYS A 103 -25.55 0.34 6.41
N GLY A 104 -25.56 1.66 6.50
CA GLY A 104 -25.67 2.39 7.76
C GLY A 104 -24.40 3.17 8.10
N ASP A 105 -24.14 3.34 9.38
CA ASP A 105 -22.96 4.05 9.89
C ASP A 105 -21.75 3.13 10.01
N LYS A 106 -20.62 3.55 9.44
CA LYS A 106 -19.36 2.77 9.44
C LYS A 106 -18.58 2.87 10.74
N SER A 107 -19.03 3.71 11.67
CA SER A 107 -18.52 3.78 13.04
C SER A 107 -18.89 2.56 13.87
N ILE A 108 -19.70 1.64 13.34
CA ILE A 108 -19.89 0.30 13.91
C ILE A 108 -19.25 -0.68 12.94
N PHE A 109 -18.31 -1.49 13.43
CA PHE A 109 -17.53 -2.42 12.62
C PHE A 109 -17.41 -3.79 13.28
N LEU A 110 -16.93 -4.78 12.50
CA LEU A 110 -16.64 -6.12 13.01
C LEU A 110 -15.19 -6.14 13.49
N ALA A 111 -14.98 -6.31 14.80
CA ALA A 111 -13.64 -6.39 15.38
C ALA A 111 -13.04 -7.82 15.33
N TYR A 112 -13.89 -8.83 15.16
CA TYR A 112 -13.52 -10.24 14.99
C TYR A 112 -14.66 -11.06 14.39
N GLY A 113 -14.33 -12.17 13.71
CA GLY A 113 -15.32 -13.12 13.19
C GLY A 113 -15.92 -12.74 11.85
N GLU A 114 -15.20 -11.97 11.02
CA GLU A 114 -15.63 -11.64 9.65
C GLU A 114 -15.84 -12.90 8.79
N ARG A 115 -15.05 -13.95 9.02
CA ARG A 115 -15.11 -15.23 8.32
C ARG A 115 -15.26 -16.38 9.32
N ILE A 116 -16.37 -17.11 9.23
CA ILE A 116 -16.68 -18.26 10.09
C ILE A 116 -17.03 -19.46 9.21
N GLU A 117 -16.40 -20.61 9.47
CA GLU A 117 -16.63 -21.87 8.76
C GLU A 117 -17.53 -22.81 9.57
N PHE A 118 -18.69 -23.14 9.02
CA PHE A 118 -19.59 -24.16 9.54
C PHE A 118 -19.41 -25.48 8.79
N THR A 119 -19.40 -26.57 9.55
CA THR A 119 -19.24 -27.96 9.10
C THR A 119 -20.30 -28.85 9.75
N SER A 120 -20.43 -30.09 9.29
CA SER A 120 -21.31 -31.10 9.90
C SER A 120 -21.03 -31.37 11.38
N LYS A 121 -19.85 -30.97 11.91
CA LYS A 121 -19.44 -31.21 13.30
C LYS A 121 -19.69 -30.03 14.26
N ASN A 122 -19.84 -28.80 13.74
CA ASN A 122 -19.94 -27.59 14.57
C ASN A 122 -21.19 -26.73 14.30
N TRP A 123 -22.03 -27.10 13.32
CA TRP A 123 -23.23 -26.33 12.92
C TRP A 123 -24.21 -25.99 14.05
N ASN A 124 -24.28 -26.85 15.08
CA ASN A 124 -25.20 -26.71 16.20
C ASN A 124 -24.66 -25.84 17.36
N LYS A 125 -23.40 -25.42 17.29
CA LYS A 125 -22.77 -24.57 18.31
C LYS A 125 -22.83 -23.10 17.91
N PRO A 126 -22.89 -22.16 18.87
CA PRO A 126 -22.87 -20.73 18.57
C PRO A 126 -21.44 -20.31 18.20
N ALA A 127 -21.24 -19.79 16.98
CA ALA A 127 -20.02 -19.09 16.62
C ALA A 127 -20.15 -17.62 17.05
N TYR A 128 -19.10 -17.05 17.66
CA TYR A 128 -19.15 -15.67 18.16
C TYR A 128 -18.48 -14.69 17.20
N ILE A 129 -19.21 -13.62 16.84
CA ILE A 129 -18.72 -12.47 16.09
C ILE A 129 -18.62 -11.29 17.06
N LEU A 130 -17.52 -10.54 17.02
CA LEU A 130 -17.35 -9.34 17.84
C LEU A 130 -17.73 -8.11 17.02
N VAL A 131 -18.79 -7.41 17.43
CA VAL A 131 -19.16 -6.10 16.88
C VAL A 131 -18.68 -5.04 17.83
N GLN A 132 -18.05 -4.00 17.31
CA GLN A 132 -17.47 -2.92 18.08
C GLN A 132 -17.90 -1.57 17.51
N ALA A 133 -18.29 -0.65 18.39
CA ALA A 133 -18.49 0.75 18.05
C ALA A 133 -17.16 1.49 18.08
N ASP A 134 -17.05 2.55 17.29
CA ASP A 134 -15.93 3.49 17.33
C ASP A 134 -15.97 4.23 18.67
N PRO A 135 -14.85 4.36 19.40
CA PRO A 135 -14.80 5.11 20.65
C PRO A 135 -15.21 6.59 20.53
N LYS A 136 -15.21 7.15 19.31
CA LYS A 136 -15.60 8.54 19.03
C LYS A 136 -17.08 8.70 18.69
N LEU A 137 -17.85 7.62 18.63
CA LEU A 137 -19.27 7.68 18.30
C LEU A 137 -20.06 8.29 19.47
N THR A 138 -20.56 9.51 19.30
CA THR A 138 -21.36 10.23 20.32
C THR A 138 -22.85 10.28 19.99
N GLU A 139 -23.22 10.05 18.74
CA GLU A 139 -24.60 10.12 18.24
C GLU A 139 -25.21 8.73 18.00
N GLU A 140 -26.54 8.67 17.88
CA GLU A 140 -27.23 7.42 17.54
C GLU A 140 -26.88 6.99 16.11
N ALA A 141 -26.19 5.86 16.00
CA ALA A 141 -25.82 5.26 14.73
C ALA A 141 -26.39 3.85 14.60
N THR A 142 -26.82 3.51 13.38
CA THR A 142 -27.30 2.17 13.05
C THR A 142 -26.48 1.60 11.91
N ALA A 143 -25.98 0.37 12.09
CA ALA A 143 -25.31 -0.38 11.04
C ALA A 143 -26.02 -1.72 10.79
N SER A 144 -26.11 -2.08 9.52
CA SER A 144 -26.58 -3.38 9.06
C SER A 144 -25.41 -4.15 8.47
N PHE A 145 -25.19 -5.36 8.98
CA PHE A 145 -24.23 -6.31 8.45
C PHE A 145 -24.97 -7.41 7.70
N LYS A 146 -24.42 -7.85 6.58
CA LYS A 146 -24.96 -8.95 5.80
C LYS A 146 -23.97 -10.11 5.81
N GLY A 147 -24.46 -11.26 6.26
CA GLY A 147 -23.80 -12.53 6.07
C GLY A 147 -24.00 -13.00 4.64
N ALA A 148 -22.93 -13.05 3.86
CA ALA A 148 -22.91 -13.71 2.56
C ALA A 148 -22.29 -15.10 2.76
N SER A 149 -23.11 -16.12 2.58
CA SER A 149 -22.65 -17.49 2.38
C SER A 149 -22.72 -17.75 0.88
N GLY A 150 -21.59 -17.59 0.22
CA GLY A 150 -21.44 -17.88 -1.21
C GLY A 150 -20.17 -18.66 -1.42
N ASN A 151 -20.07 -19.36 -2.55
CA ASN A 151 -18.82 -20.00 -2.93
C ASN A 151 -17.82 -18.89 -3.33
N ILE A 152 -17.07 -18.38 -2.36
CA ILE A 152 -16.07 -17.32 -2.55
C ILE A 152 -15.03 -17.75 -3.59
N SER A 153 -14.67 -19.04 -3.58
CA SER A 153 -13.79 -19.63 -4.58
C SER A 153 -14.39 -19.55 -5.97
N PHE A 154 -15.70 -19.75 -6.12
CA PHE A 154 -16.41 -19.56 -7.38
C PHE A 154 -16.46 -18.08 -7.80
N ALA A 155 -16.70 -17.15 -6.86
CA ALA A 155 -16.68 -15.72 -7.16
C ALA A 155 -15.30 -15.26 -7.69
N TRP A 156 -14.21 -15.64 -7.01
CA TRP A 156 -12.85 -15.37 -7.47
C TRP A 156 -12.55 -16.09 -8.79
N SER A 157 -12.95 -17.35 -8.94
CA SER A 157 -12.79 -18.08 -10.20
C SER A 157 -13.46 -17.35 -11.34
N MET A 158 -14.72 -16.90 -11.16
CA MET A 158 -15.46 -16.12 -12.15
C MET A 158 -14.76 -14.80 -12.47
N THR A 159 -14.30 -14.05 -11.45
CA THR A 159 -13.53 -12.81 -11.65
C THR A 159 -12.27 -13.06 -12.48
N PHE A 160 -11.51 -14.11 -12.16
CA PHE A 160 -10.31 -14.47 -12.92
C PHE A 160 -10.64 -14.97 -14.33
N PHE A 161 -11.74 -15.69 -14.54
CA PHE A 161 -12.18 -16.09 -15.87
C PHE A 161 -12.58 -14.89 -16.74
N ILE A 162 -13.31 -13.93 -16.18
CA ILE A 162 -13.67 -12.69 -16.88
C ILE A 162 -12.38 -11.91 -17.23
N LEU A 163 -11.47 -11.77 -16.27
CA LEU A 163 -10.20 -11.09 -16.49
C LEU A 163 -9.34 -11.79 -17.56
N ALA A 164 -9.28 -13.12 -17.52
CA ALA A 164 -8.58 -13.93 -18.52
C ALA A 164 -9.21 -13.76 -19.91
N GLY A 165 -10.54 -13.82 -20.01
CA GLY A 165 -11.26 -13.57 -21.26
C GLY A 165 -10.98 -12.19 -21.84
N PHE A 166 -10.94 -11.16 -20.99
CA PHE A 166 -10.57 -9.80 -21.38
C PHE A 166 -9.13 -9.70 -21.91
N PHE A 167 -8.15 -10.30 -21.21
CA PHE A 167 -6.77 -10.32 -21.70
C PHE A 167 -6.61 -11.12 -23.00
N ILE A 168 -7.35 -12.22 -23.17
CA ILE A 168 -7.39 -12.97 -24.44
C ILE A 168 -7.97 -12.08 -25.54
N ALA A 169 -9.06 -11.36 -25.29
CA ALA A 169 -9.65 -10.44 -26.27
C ALA A 169 -8.66 -9.35 -26.69
N ILE A 170 -7.93 -8.74 -25.74
CA ILE A 170 -6.86 -7.78 -26.03
C ILE A 170 -5.74 -8.44 -26.84
N CYS A 171 -5.33 -9.65 -26.49
CA CYS A 171 -4.29 -10.38 -27.22
C CYS A 171 -4.69 -10.65 -28.67
N LEU A 172 -5.94 -11.08 -28.91
CA LEU A 172 -6.48 -11.28 -30.25
C LEU A 172 -6.57 -9.95 -31.01
N TYR A 173 -7.07 -8.89 -30.36
CA TYR A 173 -7.09 -7.54 -30.92
C TYR A 173 -5.69 -7.08 -31.36
N HIS A 174 -4.69 -7.18 -30.49
CA HIS A 174 -3.30 -6.85 -30.82
C HIS A 174 -2.73 -7.73 -31.93
N ARG A 175 -3.09 -9.02 -31.99
CA ARG A 175 -2.61 -9.94 -33.02
C ARG A 175 -3.14 -9.61 -34.41
N PHE A 176 -4.41 -9.21 -34.51
CA PHE A 176 -5.09 -9.03 -35.79
C PHE A 176 -5.14 -7.59 -36.29
N ILE A 177 -5.18 -6.60 -35.38
CA ILE A 177 -5.46 -5.21 -35.74
C ILE A 177 -4.20 -4.32 -35.68
N LEU A 178 -3.22 -4.62 -34.84
CA LEU A 178 -2.00 -3.81 -34.80
C LEU A 178 -1.12 -4.07 -36.04
N PRO A 179 -0.65 -3.00 -36.71
CA PRO A 179 0.28 -3.13 -37.82
C PRO A 179 1.62 -3.68 -37.33
N LYS A 180 2.15 -4.68 -38.03
CA LYS A 180 3.49 -5.22 -37.76
C LYS A 180 4.54 -4.16 -38.13
N PRO A 181 5.49 -3.82 -37.25
CA PRO A 181 6.56 -2.89 -37.59
C PRO A 181 7.37 -3.40 -38.78
N ALA A 182 7.73 -2.54 -39.73
CA ALA A 182 8.61 -2.92 -40.84
C ALA A 182 10.02 -3.38 -40.40
N ALA A 183 10.39 -3.08 -39.14
CA ALA A 183 11.60 -3.54 -38.49
C ALA A 183 11.52 -4.98 -37.97
N ASP A 184 10.32 -5.58 -37.91
CA ASP A 184 10.08 -6.93 -37.40
C ASP A 184 10.50 -7.98 -38.44
N LYS A 185 11.80 -8.29 -38.47
CA LYS A 185 12.40 -9.29 -39.36
C LYS A 185 12.75 -10.53 -38.56
N ALA A 186 12.58 -11.71 -39.16
CA ALA A 186 13.04 -12.95 -38.57
C ALA A 186 14.54 -12.85 -38.23
N ALA A 187 14.88 -13.03 -36.96
CA ALA A 187 16.27 -13.05 -36.52
C ALA A 187 17.02 -14.17 -37.27
N LYS A 188 18.14 -13.82 -37.91
CA LYS A 188 19.04 -14.80 -38.50
C LYS A 188 19.84 -15.43 -37.35
N ASP A 189 20.02 -16.75 -37.36
CA ASP A 189 20.83 -17.52 -36.41
C ASP A 189 20.33 -17.59 -34.95
N VAL A 190 19.07 -18.01 -34.77
CA VAL A 190 18.46 -18.29 -33.45
C VAL A 190 18.97 -19.61 -32.88
N THR A 191 20.18 -19.63 -32.33
CA THR A 191 20.70 -20.73 -31.50
C THR A 191 20.62 -20.36 -30.03
N ALA A 192 20.37 -21.31 -29.11
CA ALA A 192 20.28 -21.02 -27.67
C ALA A 192 21.51 -20.24 -27.13
N SER A 193 22.71 -20.56 -27.62
CA SER A 193 23.95 -19.85 -27.30
C SER A 193 23.92 -18.38 -27.74
N ASN A 194 23.42 -18.08 -28.94
CA ASN A 194 23.27 -16.72 -29.44
C ASN A 194 22.22 -15.93 -28.63
N ILE A 195 21.11 -16.56 -28.23
CA ILE A 195 20.09 -15.93 -27.40
C ILE A 195 20.67 -15.53 -26.03
N PHE A 196 21.39 -16.44 -25.35
CA PHE A 196 22.04 -16.11 -24.08
C PHE A 196 23.09 -15.02 -24.25
N LYS A 197 23.89 -15.08 -25.32
CA LYS A 197 24.90 -14.06 -25.63
C LYS A 197 24.26 -12.69 -25.89
N GLU A 198 23.18 -12.61 -26.65
CA GLU A 198 22.41 -11.37 -26.90
C GLU A 198 21.75 -10.85 -25.63
N PHE A 199 21.21 -11.72 -24.78
CA PHE A 199 20.67 -11.34 -23.47
C PHE A 199 21.74 -10.69 -22.58
N PHE A 200 22.89 -11.36 -22.40
CA PHE A 200 24.00 -10.81 -21.61
C PHE A 200 24.60 -9.57 -22.25
N ALA A 201 24.65 -9.48 -23.59
CA ALA A 201 25.10 -8.29 -24.29
C ALA A 201 24.16 -7.11 -24.05
N THR A 202 22.84 -7.35 -24.11
CA THR A 202 21.81 -6.33 -23.81
C THR A 202 21.96 -5.86 -22.37
N PHE A 203 22.06 -6.78 -21.42
CA PHE A 203 22.27 -6.46 -20.01
C PHE A 203 23.59 -5.68 -19.80
N ALA A 204 24.70 -6.14 -20.36
CA ALA A 204 25.98 -5.46 -20.27
C ALA A 204 25.95 -4.07 -20.92
N SER A 205 25.21 -3.88 -22.01
CA SER A 205 25.06 -2.58 -22.65
C SER A 205 24.34 -1.56 -21.78
N PHE A 206 23.37 -2.00 -20.97
CA PHE A 206 22.75 -1.18 -19.93
C PHE A 206 23.79 -0.65 -18.93
N PHE A 207 24.65 -1.54 -18.39
CA PHE A 207 25.67 -1.16 -17.41
C PHE A 207 26.87 -0.39 -17.99
N LYS A 208 27.05 -0.41 -19.32
CA LYS A 208 28.08 0.41 -20.00
C LYS A 208 27.63 1.84 -20.28
N LYS A 209 26.35 2.18 -20.03
CA LYS A 209 25.87 3.55 -20.24
C LYS A 209 26.58 4.54 -19.32
N LYS A 210 26.89 5.72 -19.87
CA LYS A 210 27.49 6.82 -19.12
C LYS A 210 26.58 7.20 -17.96
N GLN A 211 27.16 7.36 -16.77
CA GLN A 211 26.44 7.68 -15.51
C GLN A 211 25.48 6.60 -14.98
N ILE A 212 25.66 5.33 -15.36
CA ILE A 212 24.83 4.22 -14.86
C ILE A 212 24.66 4.22 -13.34
N TRP A 213 25.75 4.41 -12.58
CA TRP A 213 25.70 4.37 -11.10
C TRP A 213 24.85 5.50 -10.52
N ILE A 214 24.88 6.68 -11.15
CA ILE A 214 24.05 7.83 -10.77
C ILE A 214 22.59 7.56 -11.15
N ALA A 215 22.34 6.95 -12.31
CA ALA A 215 21.00 6.58 -12.74
C ALA A 215 20.38 5.50 -11.84
N ILE A 216 21.14 4.47 -11.46
CA ILE A 216 20.71 3.46 -10.49
C ILE A 216 20.45 4.10 -9.12
N ALA A 217 21.37 4.94 -8.64
CA ALA A 217 21.17 5.66 -7.38
C ALA A 217 19.89 6.50 -7.41
N PHE A 218 19.60 7.19 -8.52
CA PHE A 218 18.34 7.90 -8.67
C PHE A 218 17.14 6.95 -8.71
N MET A 219 17.21 5.83 -9.43
CA MET A 219 16.12 4.85 -9.50
C MET A 219 15.77 4.26 -8.13
N LEU A 220 16.78 4.06 -7.28
CA LEU A 220 16.62 3.53 -5.94
C LEU A 220 16.23 4.60 -4.92
N LEU A 221 16.80 5.80 -5.00
CA LEU A 221 16.72 6.80 -3.94
C LEU A 221 15.74 7.94 -4.19
N TYR A 222 15.33 8.20 -5.44
CA TYR A 222 14.40 9.30 -5.74
C TYR A 222 13.07 9.13 -5.00
N ARG A 223 12.58 7.89 -4.92
CA ARG A 223 11.34 7.53 -4.22
C ARG A 223 11.55 6.94 -2.84
N PHE A 224 12.78 7.00 -2.30
CA PHE A 224 13.10 6.43 -1.00
C PHE A 224 12.22 6.90 0.17
N PRO A 225 11.93 8.21 0.35
CA PRO A 225 11.02 8.65 1.41
C PRO A 225 9.58 8.16 1.18
N GLU A 226 9.12 8.19 -0.07
CA GLU A 226 7.75 7.82 -0.44
C GLU A 226 7.50 6.32 -0.32
N ALA A 227 8.49 5.48 -0.66
CA ALA A 227 8.44 4.03 -0.47
C ALA A 227 8.16 3.63 0.99
N GLN A 228 8.72 4.38 1.94
CA GLN A 228 8.48 4.18 3.37
C GLN A 228 7.12 4.74 3.78
N LEU A 229 6.79 5.94 3.32
CA LEU A 229 5.56 6.65 3.62
C LEU A 229 4.31 5.84 3.24
N VAL A 230 4.23 5.35 1.99
CA VAL A 230 3.03 4.69 1.43
C VAL A 230 2.54 3.51 2.27
N LYS A 231 3.45 2.75 2.88
CA LYS A 231 3.09 1.61 3.73
C LYS A 231 2.43 2.01 5.03
N LEU A 232 2.69 3.24 5.49
CA LEU A 232 2.22 3.75 6.77
C LEU A 232 1.08 4.76 6.66
N ILE A 233 0.71 5.20 5.45
CA ILE A 233 -0.44 6.08 5.24
C ILE A 233 -1.72 5.44 5.79
N SER A 234 -2.03 4.20 5.37
CA SER A 234 -3.25 3.53 5.81
C SER A 234 -3.35 3.37 7.33
N PRO A 235 -2.34 2.81 8.03
CA PRO A 235 -2.40 2.70 9.49
C PRO A 235 -2.36 4.07 10.17
N PHE A 236 -1.60 5.07 9.69
CA PHE A 236 -1.61 6.43 10.26
C PHE A 236 -2.98 7.11 10.19
N LEU A 237 -3.69 6.96 9.06
CA LEU A 237 -5.01 7.55 8.89
C LEU A 237 -6.06 6.89 9.80
N LEU A 238 -5.98 5.57 9.99
CA LEU A 238 -6.92 4.77 10.79
C LEU A 238 -6.62 4.83 12.30
N ASP A 239 -5.34 4.88 12.66
CA ASP A 239 -4.92 4.78 14.05
C ASP A 239 -5.41 5.98 14.86
N PRO A 240 -5.82 5.77 16.12
CA PRO A 240 -6.31 6.84 16.98
C PRO A 240 -5.30 7.97 17.18
N LYS A 241 -5.82 9.18 17.47
CA LYS A 241 -4.99 10.37 17.72
C LYS A 241 -4.01 10.19 18.88
N GLU A 242 -4.38 9.40 19.89
CA GLU A 242 -3.55 9.10 21.06
C GLU A 242 -2.27 8.33 20.71
N MET A 243 -2.32 7.48 19.67
CA MET A 243 -1.15 6.78 19.11
C MET A 243 -0.35 7.66 18.14
N GLY A 244 -0.83 8.86 17.84
CA GLY A 244 -0.25 9.77 16.85
C GLY A 244 -0.85 9.66 15.45
N GLY A 245 -1.94 8.90 15.26
CA GLY A 245 -2.69 8.83 13.99
C GLY A 245 -3.78 9.91 13.85
N LEU A 246 -4.66 9.79 12.86
CA LEU A 246 -5.80 10.71 12.67
C LEU A 246 -7.14 10.15 13.19
N GLY A 247 -7.24 8.83 13.33
CA GLY A 247 -8.40 8.11 13.80
C GLY A 247 -9.62 8.29 12.90
N LEU A 248 -9.40 8.24 11.60
CA LEU A 248 -10.46 8.23 10.59
C LEU A 248 -11.09 6.84 10.54
N THR A 249 -12.37 6.80 10.19
CA THR A 249 -13.05 5.54 9.87
C THR A 249 -12.52 4.96 8.56
N THR A 250 -12.60 3.64 8.40
CA THR A 250 -12.26 2.96 7.14
C THR A 250 -13.05 3.52 5.95
N GLY A 251 -14.28 4.00 6.19
CA GLY A 251 -15.09 4.67 5.19
C GLY A 251 -14.52 5.99 4.71
N GLU A 252 -14.09 6.84 5.64
CA GLU A 252 -13.47 8.13 5.33
C GLU A 252 -12.14 7.93 4.62
N VAL A 253 -11.30 6.99 5.07
CA VAL A 253 -10.04 6.65 4.38
C VAL A 253 -10.30 6.21 2.94
N GLY A 254 -11.32 5.38 2.71
CA GLY A 254 -11.72 4.96 1.36
C GLY A 254 -12.17 6.13 0.47
N LEU A 255 -12.88 7.12 1.02
CA LEU A 255 -13.28 8.31 0.27
C LEU A 255 -12.09 9.26 0.01
N VAL A 256 -11.32 9.55 1.04
CA VAL A 256 -10.18 10.48 1.03
C VAL A 256 -9.10 9.97 0.07
N TYR A 257 -8.68 8.70 0.22
CA TYR A 257 -7.58 8.16 -0.58
C TYR A 257 -8.06 7.52 -1.89
N GLY A 258 -9.21 6.85 -1.86
CA GLY A 258 -9.76 6.16 -3.03
C GLY A 258 -10.41 7.10 -4.05
N THR A 259 -11.07 8.17 -3.62
CA THR A 259 -11.72 9.11 -4.56
C THR A 259 -10.86 10.35 -4.76
N ILE A 260 -10.64 11.13 -3.69
CA ILE A 260 -9.92 12.41 -3.77
C ILE A 260 -8.45 12.16 -4.13
N GLY A 261 -7.83 11.13 -3.55
CA GLY A 261 -6.47 10.75 -3.87
C GLY A 261 -6.26 10.37 -5.34
N ILE A 262 -7.12 9.51 -5.90
CA ILE A 262 -7.02 9.12 -7.32
C ILE A 262 -7.22 10.32 -8.26
N LEU A 263 -8.13 11.22 -7.93
CA LEU A 263 -8.32 12.47 -8.68
C LEU A 263 -7.06 13.33 -8.64
N GLY A 264 -6.47 13.52 -7.45
CA GLY A 264 -5.21 14.26 -7.28
C GLY A 264 -4.07 13.64 -8.10
N LEU A 265 -3.87 12.33 -7.98
CA LEU A 265 -2.85 11.58 -8.72
C LEU A 265 -2.98 11.74 -10.24
N THR A 266 -4.21 11.60 -10.75
CA THR A 266 -4.51 11.68 -12.18
C THR A 266 -4.23 13.10 -12.71
N LEU A 267 -4.71 14.13 -12.00
CA LEU A 267 -4.47 15.52 -12.37
C LEU A 267 -2.98 15.88 -12.30
N GLY A 268 -2.29 15.46 -11.24
CA GLY A 268 -0.85 15.67 -11.05
C GLY A 268 -0.02 15.04 -12.17
N GLY A 269 -0.34 13.80 -12.56
CA GLY A 269 0.33 13.10 -13.65
C GLY A 269 0.09 13.75 -15.01
N ILE A 270 -1.15 14.13 -15.33
CA ILE A 270 -1.48 14.81 -16.59
C ILE A 270 -0.77 16.17 -16.68
N ILE A 271 -0.84 16.98 -15.62
CA ILE A 271 -0.18 18.28 -15.58
C ILE A 271 1.34 18.11 -15.64
N GLY A 272 1.90 17.12 -14.93
CA GLY A 272 3.30 16.75 -15.00
C GLY A 272 3.77 16.44 -16.42
N GLY A 273 2.99 15.64 -17.15
CA GLY A 273 3.29 15.29 -18.55
C GLY A 273 3.25 16.51 -19.47
N LEU A 274 2.24 17.36 -19.31
CA LEU A 274 2.06 18.58 -20.12
C LEU A 274 3.17 19.60 -19.89
N VAL A 275 3.55 19.85 -18.63
CA VAL A 275 4.62 20.83 -18.33
C VAL A 275 5.99 20.32 -18.75
N ALA A 276 6.25 19.02 -18.57
CA ALA A 276 7.47 18.40 -19.03
C ALA A 276 7.58 18.48 -20.56
N ALA A 277 6.49 18.19 -21.28
CA ALA A 277 6.42 18.33 -22.73
C ALA A 277 6.72 19.76 -23.22
N LYS A 278 6.32 20.80 -22.47
CA LYS A 278 6.56 22.20 -22.82
C LYS A 278 7.96 22.69 -22.45
N GLY A 279 8.46 22.33 -21.26
CA GLY A 279 9.71 22.91 -20.70
C GLY A 279 10.94 22.03 -20.78
N GLY A 280 10.77 20.73 -21.09
CA GLY A 280 11.80 19.71 -21.03
C GLY A 280 12.02 19.18 -19.62
N LEU A 281 12.57 17.97 -19.52
CA LEU A 281 12.77 17.27 -18.25
C LEU A 281 13.76 18.01 -17.35
N LYS A 282 14.87 18.53 -17.90
CA LYS A 282 15.93 19.19 -17.10
C LYS A 282 15.42 20.37 -16.26
N LYS A 283 14.51 21.18 -16.80
CA LYS A 283 13.95 22.35 -16.10
C LYS A 283 12.95 21.94 -15.02
N TRP A 284 12.09 20.96 -15.33
CA TRP A 284 10.99 20.55 -14.46
C TRP A 284 11.38 19.51 -13.42
N LEU A 285 12.51 18.82 -13.58
CA LEU A 285 13.01 17.84 -12.63
C LEU A 285 13.14 18.40 -11.21
N TRP A 286 13.61 19.64 -11.07
CA TRP A 286 13.76 20.31 -9.76
C TRP A 286 12.41 20.60 -9.09
N PRO A 287 11.46 21.33 -9.72
CA PRO A 287 10.11 21.48 -9.18
C PRO A 287 9.42 20.15 -8.87
N MET A 288 9.60 19.13 -9.70
CA MET A 288 9.01 17.81 -9.52
C MET A 288 9.60 17.06 -8.32
N ALA A 289 10.91 17.15 -8.09
CA ALA A 289 11.55 16.57 -6.90
C ALA A 289 11.10 17.27 -5.60
N TRP A 290 10.99 18.60 -5.63
CA TRP A 290 10.41 19.37 -4.52
C TRP A 290 8.95 19.04 -4.27
N SER A 291 8.18 18.74 -5.32
CA SER A 291 6.80 18.31 -5.21
C SER A 291 6.66 17.00 -4.42
N ILE A 292 7.57 16.03 -4.60
CA ILE A 292 7.62 14.80 -3.78
C ILE A 292 8.03 15.12 -2.34
N SER A 293 8.88 16.12 -2.12
CA SER A 293 9.22 16.53 -0.75
C SER A 293 8.02 17.20 -0.06
N LEU A 294 7.22 17.95 -0.83
CA LEU A 294 5.98 18.56 -0.35
C LEU A 294 4.96 17.51 0.09
N THR A 295 4.87 16.37 -0.61
CA THR A 295 3.97 15.27 -0.19
C THR A 295 4.35 14.69 1.17
N CYS A 296 5.64 14.63 1.48
CA CYS A 296 6.08 14.19 2.80
C CYS A 296 5.77 15.25 3.87
N ALA A 297 5.91 16.53 3.51
CA ALA A 297 5.63 17.64 4.41
C ALA A 297 4.14 17.73 4.80
N THR A 298 3.20 17.37 3.92
CA THR A 298 1.76 17.34 4.27
C THR A 298 1.46 16.30 5.35
N PHE A 299 2.11 15.13 5.32
CA PHE A 299 1.97 14.13 6.38
C PHE A 299 2.62 14.54 7.70
N VAL A 300 3.74 15.28 7.65
CA VAL A 300 4.30 15.90 8.85
C VAL A 300 3.30 16.87 9.46
N TYR A 301 2.69 17.74 8.65
CA TYR A 301 1.66 18.65 9.09
C TYR A 301 0.48 17.90 9.73
N LEU A 302 -0.05 16.86 9.07
CA LEU A 302 -1.12 16.03 9.61
C LEU A 302 -0.73 15.36 10.94
N SER A 303 0.51 14.90 11.08
CA SER A 303 1.00 14.25 12.30
C SER A 303 1.20 15.21 13.48
N VAL A 304 1.51 16.48 13.21
CA VAL A 304 1.78 17.49 14.25
C VAL A 304 0.49 18.18 14.70
N PHE A 305 -0.38 18.54 13.76
CA PHE A 305 -1.59 19.31 14.05
C PHE A 305 -2.84 18.44 14.25
N GLN A 306 -2.83 17.19 13.77
CA GLN A 306 -3.93 16.22 13.90
C GLN A 306 -5.34 16.83 13.74
N PRO A 307 -5.60 17.56 12.63
CA PRO A 307 -6.85 18.30 12.44
C PRO A 307 -8.06 17.37 12.49
N GLU A 308 -9.16 17.83 13.09
CA GLU A 308 -10.43 17.06 13.14
C GLU A 308 -11.26 17.25 11.86
N SER A 309 -11.01 18.35 11.13
CA SER A 309 -11.77 18.68 9.94
C SER A 309 -11.38 17.77 8.77
N LEU A 310 -12.34 16.96 8.32
CA LEU A 310 -12.21 16.16 7.10
C LEU A 310 -11.84 16.98 5.88
N PHE A 311 -12.24 18.26 5.81
CA PHE A 311 -11.87 19.13 4.70
C PHE A 311 -10.35 19.37 4.63
N VAL A 312 -9.72 19.64 5.78
CA VAL A 312 -8.27 19.86 5.86
C VAL A 312 -7.51 18.58 5.52
N ILE A 313 -8.00 17.43 5.98
CA ILE A 313 -7.42 16.12 5.67
C ILE A 313 -7.51 15.83 4.17
N ASN A 314 -8.70 16.00 3.57
CA ASN A 314 -8.91 15.81 2.14
C ASN A 314 -8.01 16.72 1.30
N LEU A 315 -7.84 17.98 1.69
CA LEU A 315 -6.96 18.92 1.02
C LEU A 315 -5.49 18.47 1.10
N CYS A 316 -5.04 18.01 2.27
CA CYS A 316 -3.68 17.52 2.45
C CYS A 316 -3.40 16.27 1.60
N VAL A 317 -4.34 15.32 1.57
CA VAL A 317 -4.23 14.10 0.74
C VAL A 317 -4.32 14.43 -0.74
N PHE A 318 -5.14 15.40 -1.14
CA PHE A 318 -5.18 15.86 -2.52
C PHE A 318 -3.83 16.46 -2.95
N ILE A 319 -3.26 17.36 -2.14
CA ILE A 319 -1.94 17.96 -2.40
C ILE A 319 -0.87 16.88 -2.46
N GLU A 320 -0.94 15.89 -1.57
CA GLU A 320 -0.04 14.75 -1.57
C GLU A 320 -0.13 13.96 -2.87
N GLN A 321 -1.29 13.41 -3.22
CA GLN A 321 -1.44 12.60 -4.42
C GLN A 321 -1.16 13.39 -5.71
N PHE A 322 -1.55 14.66 -5.73
CA PHE A 322 -1.20 15.55 -6.82
C PHE A 322 0.31 15.71 -6.95
N GLY A 323 0.99 16.02 -5.84
CA GLY A 323 2.43 16.23 -5.81
C GLY A 323 3.20 14.94 -6.16
N TYR A 324 2.66 13.79 -5.77
CA TYR A 324 3.20 12.48 -6.09
C TYR A 324 3.02 12.16 -7.58
N GLY A 325 1.83 12.33 -8.17
CA GLY A 325 1.62 12.14 -9.61
C GLY A 325 2.49 13.06 -10.48
N PHE A 326 2.63 14.31 -10.05
CA PHE A 326 3.49 15.30 -10.70
C PHE A 326 4.97 14.88 -10.63
N GLY A 327 5.46 14.51 -9.45
CA GLY A 327 6.83 14.07 -9.20
C GLY A 327 7.18 12.75 -9.88
N PHE A 328 6.24 11.80 -9.91
CA PHE A 328 6.38 10.50 -10.54
C PHE A 328 6.54 10.62 -12.06
N THR A 329 5.93 11.64 -12.68
CA THR A 329 6.11 11.89 -14.11
C THR A 329 7.58 12.18 -14.47
N ALA A 330 8.29 12.94 -13.65
CA ALA A 330 9.73 13.20 -13.85
C ALA A 330 10.54 11.91 -13.83
N TYR A 331 10.21 11.03 -12.89
CA TYR A 331 10.85 9.74 -12.72
C TYR A 331 10.63 8.83 -13.93
N MET A 332 9.39 8.74 -14.40
CA MET A 332 9.04 7.99 -15.61
C MET A 332 9.77 8.52 -16.84
N LEU A 333 9.78 9.85 -17.05
CA LEU A 333 10.49 10.47 -18.17
C LEU A 333 12.00 10.26 -18.09
N PHE A 334 12.58 10.26 -16.90
CA PHE A 334 13.99 9.92 -16.72
C PHE A 334 14.28 8.47 -17.09
N MET A 335 13.41 7.53 -16.73
CA MET A 335 13.57 6.13 -17.16
C MET A 335 13.48 5.98 -18.67
N ILE A 336 12.55 6.70 -19.33
CA ILE A 336 12.44 6.72 -20.80
C ILE A 336 13.72 7.30 -21.42
N TYR A 337 14.23 8.42 -20.88
CA TYR A 337 15.50 9.02 -21.30
C TYR A 337 16.67 8.04 -21.17
N PHE A 338 16.80 7.42 -20.00
CA PHE A 338 17.91 6.53 -19.72
C PHE A 338 17.80 5.22 -20.51
N ALA A 339 16.59 4.76 -20.82
CA ALA A 339 16.38 3.58 -21.63
C ALA A 339 16.68 3.81 -23.11
N ASP A 340 16.58 5.05 -23.60
CA ASP A 340 16.73 5.41 -25.02
C ASP A 340 18.01 4.85 -25.66
N GLY A 341 17.90 4.36 -26.90
CA GLY A 341 18.95 3.63 -27.61
C GLY A 341 18.47 2.32 -28.25
N GLU A 342 19.43 1.50 -28.69
CA GLU A 342 19.20 0.29 -29.50
C GLU A 342 18.27 -0.73 -28.80
N HIS A 343 18.45 -0.92 -27.48
CA HIS A 343 17.66 -1.87 -26.68
C HIS A 343 16.66 -1.17 -25.73
N LYS A 344 15.96 -0.13 -26.21
CA LYS A 344 15.07 0.72 -25.38
C LYS A 344 14.04 -0.03 -24.53
N THR A 345 13.41 -1.08 -25.06
CA THR A 345 12.40 -1.86 -24.32
C THR A 345 13.01 -2.66 -23.17
N ALA A 346 14.12 -3.36 -23.43
CA ALA A 346 14.85 -4.12 -22.41
C ALA A 346 15.45 -3.21 -21.34
N HIS A 347 16.06 -2.09 -21.73
CA HIS A 347 16.60 -1.12 -20.78
C HIS A 347 15.51 -0.52 -19.89
N TYR A 348 14.34 -0.19 -20.45
CA TYR A 348 13.22 0.33 -19.66
C TYR A 348 12.69 -0.70 -18.65
N ALA A 349 12.65 -1.99 -19.03
CA ALA A 349 12.28 -3.07 -18.12
C ALA A 349 13.27 -3.20 -16.95
N ILE A 350 14.58 -3.11 -17.22
CA ILE A 350 15.62 -3.12 -16.18
C ILE A 350 15.46 -1.91 -15.23
N CYS A 351 15.23 -0.71 -15.76
CA CYS A 351 14.94 0.48 -14.94
C CYS A 351 13.73 0.26 -14.02
N THR A 352 12.68 -0.40 -14.55
CA THR A 352 11.45 -0.68 -13.80
C THR A 352 11.71 -1.70 -12.68
N ALA A 353 12.57 -2.68 -12.92
CA ALA A 353 13.00 -3.63 -11.88
C ALA A 353 13.75 -2.92 -10.74
N PHE A 354 14.67 -2.00 -11.05
CA PHE A 354 15.33 -1.17 -10.03
C PHE A 354 14.36 -0.27 -9.27
N MET A 355 13.38 0.33 -9.96
CA MET A 355 12.31 1.10 -9.30
C MET A 355 11.54 0.24 -8.29
N ALA A 356 11.12 -0.97 -8.71
CA ALA A 356 10.36 -1.86 -7.84
C ALA A 356 11.19 -2.29 -6.62
N LEU A 357 12.47 -2.61 -6.82
CA LEU A 357 13.41 -2.90 -5.73
C LEU A 357 13.55 -1.71 -4.76
N GLY A 358 13.71 -0.50 -5.30
CA GLY A 358 13.83 0.74 -4.53
C GLY A 358 12.60 1.06 -3.69
N MET A 359 11.42 0.60 -4.09
CA MET A 359 10.20 0.72 -3.28
C MET A 359 10.01 -0.41 -2.27
N MET A 360 10.39 -1.64 -2.64
CA MET A 360 10.13 -2.81 -1.81
C MET A 360 11.00 -2.84 -0.56
N LEU A 361 12.30 -2.56 -0.69
CA LEU A 361 13.25 -2.63 0.44
C LEU A 361 12.91 -1.63 1.55
N PRO A 362 12.70 -0.32 1.28
CA PRO A 362 12.38 0.63 2.34
C PRO A 362 10.99 0.39 2.92
N GLY A 363 10.02 -0.04 2.08
CA GLY A 363 8.67 -0.34 2.54
C GLY A 363 8.62 -1.49 3.56
N MET A 364 9.51 -2.48 3.46
CA MET A 364 9.62 -3.56 4.45
C MET A 364 10.17 -3.06 5.80
N ALA A 365 11.12 -2.13 5.78
CA ALA A 365 11.73 -1.57 7.00
C ALA A 365 10.88 -0.47 7.66
N ALA A 366 9.96 0.15 6.92
CA ALA A 366 9.19 1.30 7.39
C ALA A 366 8.32 1.00 8.62
N GLY A 367 7.61 -0.13 8.63
CA GLY A 367 6.78 -0.54 9.77
C GLY A 367 7.60 -0.75 11.04
N TRP A 368 8.68 -1.53 10.93
CA TRP A 368 9.62 -1.76 12.03
C TRP A 368 10.20 -0.45 12.59
N LEU A 369 10.61 0.47 11.71
CA LEU A 369 11.13 1.77 12.15
C LEU A 369 10.05 2.61 12.83
N GLN A 370 8.83 2.65 12.29
CA GLN A 370 7.71 3.41 12.85
C GLN A 370 7.30 2.89 14.23
N GLU A 371 7.29 1.58 14.44
CA GLU A 371 7.01 0.98 15.75
C GLU A 371 8.01 1.44 16.83
N LEU A 372 9.28 1.63 16.45
CA LEU A 372 10.34 2.05 17.38
C LEU A 372 10.30 3.53 17.75
N ILE A 373 10.02 4.43 16.79
CA ILE A 373 10.11 5.89 16.99
C ILE A 373 8.75 6.60 17.07
N GLY A 374 7.67 5.91 16.73
CA GLY A 374 6.31 6.44 16.64
C GLY A 374 6.07 7.29 15.39
N TYR A 375 4.80 7.56 15.08
CA TYR A 375 4.40 8.27 13.86
C TYR A 375 5.06 9.64 13.67
N LYS A 376 5.05 10.50 14.70
CA LYS A 376 5.57 11.87 14.59
C LYS A 376 7.06 11.92 14.23
N HIS A 377 7.90 11.15 14.94
CA HIS A 377 9.34 11.09 14.63
C HIS A 377 9.60 10.37 13.31
N PHE A 378 8.76 9.40 12.95
CA PHE A 378 8.85 8.72 11.66
C PHE A 378 8.60 9.68 10.48
N PHE A 379 7.63 10.58 10.56
CA PHE A 379 7.44 11.60 9.52
C PHE A 379 8.58 12.63 9.46
N TYR A 380 9.18 12.99 10.60
CA TYR A 380 10.41 13.80 10.59
C TYR A 380 11.58 13.07 9.95
N TRP A 381 11.72 11.77 10.20
CA TRP A 381 12.69 10.91 9.54
C TRP A 381 12.47 10.88 8.02
N ILE A 382 11.23 10.74 7.56
CA ILE A 382 10.89 10.82 6.13
C ILE A 382 11.31 12.17 5.54
N MET A 383 11.10 13.29 6.25
CA MET A 383 11.55 14.59 5.76
C MET A 383 13.08 14.69 5.62
N ILE A 384 13.83 14.08 6.54
CA ILE A 384 15.29 13.99 6.41
C ILE A 384 15.63 13.14 5.16
N CYS A 385 14.90 12.05 4.93
CA CYS A 385 15.03 11.23 3.74
C CYS A 385 14.66 11.98 2.45
N CYS A 386 13.81 13.01 2.47
CA CYS A 386 13.59 13.87 1.29
C CYS A 386 14.87 14.56 0.82
N VAL A 387 15.83 14.81 1.72
CA VAL A 387 17.15 15.33 1.32
C VAL A 387 17.84 14.37 0.36
N THR A 388 17.69 13.04 0.53
CA THR A 388 18.30 12.08 -0.41
C THR A 388 17.70 12.23 -1.80
N THR A 389 16.38 12.43 -1.92
CA THR A 389 15.69 12.69 -3.20
C THR A 389 16.26 13.92 -3.90
N ILE A 390 16.47 15.03 -3.18
CA ILE A 390 17.03 16.26 -3.75
C ILE A 390 18.50 16.06 -4.14
N VAL A 391 19.30 15.40 -3.30
CA VAL A 391 20.72 15.11 -3.55
C VAL A 391 20.89 14.26 -4.81
N VAL A 392 20.15 13.16 -4.96
CA VAL A 392 20.27 12.32 -6.18
C VAL A 392 19.79 13.04 -7.43
N THR A 393 18.79 13.91 -7.28
CA THR A 393 18.31 14.76 -8.38
C THR A 393 19.39 15.74 -8.84
N ALA A 394 20.18 16.30 -7.92
CA ALA A 394 21.27 17.22 -8.24
C ALA A 394 22.42 16.54 -9.02
N PHE A 395 22.67 15.26 -8.78
CA PHE A 395 23.72 14.50 -9.49
C PHE A 395 23.32 14.08 -10.91
N ILE A 396 22.03 14.09 -11.23
CA ILE A 396 21.55 13.79 -12.58
C ILE A 396 21.98 14.89 -13.56
N LYS A 397 22.57 14.46 -14.67
CA LYS A 397 22.80 15.31 -15.84
C LYS A 397 21.88 14.88 -16.97
N VAL A 398 20.70 15.50 -17.07
CA VAL A 398 19.81 15.33 -18.22
C VAL A 398 20.22 16.30 -19.34
N ASP A 399 20.16 15.85 -20.59
CA ASP A 399 20.23 16.73 -21.76
C ASP A 399 19.09 17.78 -21.71
N PRO A 400 19.40 19.09 -21.82
CA PRO A 400 18.40 20.16 -21.83
C PRO A 400 17.29 20.00 -22.88
N LYS A 401 17.54 19.28 -23.97
CA LYS A 401 16.58 19.10 -25.08
C LYS A 401 15.59 17.96 -24.84
N PHE A 402 15.89 17.02 -23.93
CA PHE A 402 15.06 15.84 -23.76
C PHE A 402 13.71 16.16 -23.10
N GLY A 403 12.64 15.61 -23.67
CA GLY A 403 11.26 15.81 -23.22
C GLY A 403 10.59 17.08 -23.71
N ARG A 404 11.25 17.94 -24.51
CA ARG A 404 10.58 19.05 -25.19
C ARG A 404 9.85 18.54 -26.42
N LYS A 405 8.61 19.00 -26.63
CA LYS A 405 7.93 18.84 -27.91
C LYS A 405 8.72 19.64 -28.95
N GLU A 406 9.30 18.97 -29.93
CA GLU A 406 9.86 19.65 -31.09
C GLU A 406 8.70 20.38 -31.77
N VAL A 407 8.76 21.72 -31.78
CA VAL A 407 7.88 22.50 -32.63
C VAL A 407 8.37 22.19 -34.04
N ALA A 408 7.59 21.40 -34.78
CA ALA A 408 7.80 21.26 -36.21
C ALA A 408 7.87 22.67 -36.79
N ALA A 409 9.01 23.02 -37.37
CA ALA A 409 9.13 24.26 -38.12
C ALA A 409 8.19 24.12 -39.31
N GLU A 410 7.08 24.86 -39.28
CA GLU A 410 6.28 25.16 -40.47
C GLU A 410 7.01 26.16 -41.35
#